data_AF-A0A3M1K2X0-F1
#
_entry.id   AF-A0A3M1K2X0-F1
#
_cell.length_a   1.000
_cell.length_b   1.000
_cell.length_c   1.000
_cell.angle_alpha   90.00
_cell.angle_beta   90.00
_cell.angle_gamma   90.00
#
_symmetry.space_group_name_H-M   'P 1'
#
loop_
_entity.id
_entity.type
_entity.pdbx_description
1 polymer ?
#
loop_
_entity_poly.entity_id
_entity_poly.type
_entity_poly.pdbx_seq_one_letter_code
_entity_poly.pdbx_strand_id
1 'polypeptide(L)'
;MVLGILPAFFAGLFAVAQAAMVIEETPLPPKVAAFLSATKEHPPVDEALERIRKNVVPALRQLAANRDLIKALRAHNAARMTLTAAEIRGLERDWRNAVATRDWRRLEAILGTPASEALRTALEQDGLASARLYLSDNRNLLTAATTPVGTFELGDWGGWRRIYMSSPETAFIETTDQADGYGFYRVEIGVWDPEQGEAIGTLIAEIPWEAASQPRRNEATSSTSADHRN
;
A
#
# COMPACT_ATOMS: atom_id res chain seq x y z
N MET A 1 56.67 -36.92 -63.50
CA MET A 1 56.67 -38.33 -63.09
C MET A 1 56.31 -38.38 -61.62
N VAL A 2 55.07 -38.81 -61.30
CA VAL A 2 54.60 -39.54 -60.08
C VAL A 2 54.86 -38.88 -58.70
N LEU A 3 53.97 -38.80 -57.70
CA LEU A 3 52.55 -39.09 -57.45
C LEU A 3 52.34 -38.78 -55.94
N GLY A 4 51.27 -38.05 -55.60
CA GLY A 4 50.33 -38.38 -54.51
C GLY A 4 50.70 -38.35 -53.00
N ILE A 5 49.72 -37.80 -52.27
CA ILE A 5 49.08 -38.32 -51.02
C ILE A 5 49.24 -37.45 -49.75
N LEU A 6 48.09 -36.89 -49.33
CA LEU A 6 47.73 -36.31 -48.02
C LEU A 6 47.85 -37.32 -46.87
N PRO A 7 48.04 -36.85 -45.61
CA PRO A 7 46.89 -36.76 -44.67
C PRO A 7 46.92 -35.45 -43.85
N ALA A 8 45.82 -34.71 -43.71
CA ALA A 8 44.70 -34.87 -42.75
C ALA A 8 44.90 -34.12 -41.42
N PHE A 9 44.09 -33.06 -41.27
CA PHE A 9 43.39 -32.56 -40.07
C PHE A 9 44.09 -32.51 -38.70
N PHE A 10 44.17 -31.31 -38.11
CA PHE A 10 43.51 -30.98 -36.83
C PHE A 10 43.54 -29.45 -36.62
N ALA A 11 42.46 -28.77 -37.00
CA ALA A 11 42.17 -27.40 -36.56
C ALA A 11 41.18 -27.51 -35.39
N GLY A 12 41.61 -27.12 -34.20
CA GLY A 12 40.79 -27.11 -32.99
C GLY A 12 39.68 -26.07 -33.12
N LEU A 13 38.45 -26.56 -33.31
CA LEU A 13 37.23 -25.78 -33.27
C LEU A 13 36.78 -25.66 -31.80
N PHE A 14 36.76 -24.45 -31.24
CA PHE A 14 35.97 -24.15 -30.05
C PHE A 14 34.49 -24.13 -30.46
N ALA A 15 33.76 -25.19 -30.12
CA ALA A 15 32.31 -25.19 -30.13
C ALA A 15 31.83 -25.79 -28.81
N VAL A 16 31.46 -24.92 -27.88
CA VAL A 16 30.68 -25.31 -26.70
C VAL A 16 29.27 -25.62 -27.20
N ALA A 17 28.97 -26.91 -27.36
CA ALA A 17 27.61 -27.36 -27.61
C ALA A 17 26.77 -27.10 -26.35
N GLN A 18 25.82 -26.18 -26.44
CA GLN A 18 24.78 -26.00 -25.45
C GLN A 18 23.86 -27.22 -25.53
N ALA A 19 23.89 -28.09 -24.52
CA ALA A 19 22.90 -29.14 -24.38
C ALA A 19 21.56 -28.48 -24.04
N ALA A 20 20.66 -28.36 -25.03
CA ALA A 20 19.27 -28.07 -24.77
C ALA A 20 18.63 -29.32 -24.15
N MET A 21 18.56 -29.36 -22.83
CA MET A 21 17.71 -30.29 -22.10
C MET A 21 16.26 -29.85 -22.35
N VAL A 22 15.59 -30.48 -23.31
CA VAL A 22 14.15 -30.35 -23.49
C VAL A 22 13.50 -31.08 -22.32
N ILE A 23 13.12 -30.32 -21.30
CA ILE A 23 12.17 -30.78 -20.30
C ILE A 23 10.80 -30.66 -20.98
N GLU A 24 10.22 -31.77 -21.43
CA GLU A 24 8.80 -31.78 -21.78
C GLU A 24 8.01 -31.47 -20.51
N GLU A 25 7.51 -30.24 -20.40
CA GLU A 25 6.59 -29.87 -19.34
C GLU A 25 5.31 -30.69 -19.50
N THR A 26 5.14 -31.68 -18.61
CA THR A 26 3.91 -32.45 -18.54
C THR A 26 2.79 -31.48 -18.16
N PRO A 27 1.74 -31.32 -19.00
CA PRO A 27 0.68 -30.36 -18.68
C PRO A 27 0.00 -30.78 -17.38
N LEU A 28 -0.11 -29.82 -16.47
CA LEU A 28 -0.72 -30.03 -15.16
C LEU A 28 -2.12 -30.63 -15.31
N PRO A 29 -2.51 -31.58 -14.43
CA PRO A 29 -3.83 -32.18 -14.51
C PRO A 29 -4.90 -31.10 -14.38
N PRO A 30 -6.04 -31.21 -15.11
CA PRO A 30 -7.01 -30.13 -15.29
C PRO A 30 -7.61 -29.62 -13.99
N LYS A 31 -7.62 -30.42 -12.92
CA LYS A 31 -8.04 -29.99 -11.58
C LYS A 31 -7.03 -29.08 -10.88
N VAL A 32 -5.73 -29.28 -11.11
CA VAL A 32 -4.64 -28.42 -10.60
C VAL A 32 -4.52 -27.17 -11.45
N ALA A 33 -4.70 -27.29 -12.77
CA ALA A 33 -4.82 -26.13 -13.66
C ALA A 33 -6.05 -25.27 -13.31
N ALA A 34 -7.21 -25.88 -13.02
CA ALA A 34 -8.39 -25.14 -12.56
C ALA A 34 -8.19 -24.47 -11.18
N PHE A 35 -7.43 -25.10 -10.27
CA PHE A 35 -7.09 -24.51 -8.97
C PHE A 35 -6.11 -23.34 -9.10
N LEU A 36 -5.17 -23.39 -10.05
CA LEU A 36 -4.22 -22.31 -10.34
C LEU A 36 -4.83 -21.21 -11.24
N SER A 37 -5.82 -21.53 -12.07
CA SER A 37 -6.58 -20.55 -12.85
C SER A 37 -7.65 -19.81 -12.02
N ALA A 38 -8.03 -20.35 -10.86
CA ALA A 38 -9.06 -19.77 -9.99
C ALA A 38 -8.54 -18.68 -9.03
N THR A 39 -7.27 -18.25 -9.11
CA THR A 39 -6.69 -17.26 -8.18
C THR A 39 -6.27 -15.94 -8.84
N LYS A 40 -6.96 -15.51 -9.90
CA LYS A 40 -6.68 -14.23 -10.56
C LYS A 40 -7.90 -13.36 -10.85
N GLU A 41 -9.06 -13.70 -10.31
CA GLU A 41 -10.23 -12.82 -10.39
C GLU A 41 -10.33 -12.02 -9.09
N HIS A 42 -9.69 -10.86 -9.12
CA HIS A 42 -10.07 -9.73 -8.29
C HIS A 42 -11.57 -9.44 -8.53
N PRO A 43 -12.31 -8.90 -7.56
CA PRO A 43 -13.60 -8.28 -7.86
C PRO A 43 -13.40 -7.32 -9.03
N PRO A 44 -14.39 -7.15 -9.92
CA PRO A 44 -14.32 -6.07 -10.90
C PRO A 44 -13.92 -4.80 -10.15
N VAL A 45 -12.83 -4.14 -10.58
CA VAL A 45 -12.22 -3.01 -9.87
C VAL A 45 -13.29 -2.00 -9.45
N ASP A 46 -14.34 -1.84 -10.27
CA ASP A 46 -15.50 -0.99 -10.02
C ASP A 46 -16.31 -1.35 -8.76
N GLU A 47 -16.53 -2.63 -8.44
CA GLU A 47 -17.29 -3.04 -7.24
C GLU A 47 -16.49 -2.74 -5.97
N ALA A 48 -15.18 -3.06 -5.96
CA ALA A 48 -14.31 -2.75 -4.84
C ALA A 48 -14.18 -1.24 -4.63
N LEU A 49 -14.04 -0.46 -5.70
CA LEU A 49 -14.01 1.00 -5.63
C LEU A 49 -15.34 1.57 -5.10
N GLU A 50 -16.48 1.04 -5.53
CA GLU A 50 -17.79 1.45 -5.00
C GLU A 50 -17.92 1.14 -3.51
N ARG A 51 -17.49 -0.06 -3.07
CA ARG A 51 -17.44 -0.43 -1.65
C ARG A 51 -16.57 0.54 -0.86
N ILE A 52 -15.38 0.88 -1.34
CA ILE A 52 -14.48 1.84 -0.69
C ILE A 52 -15.15 3.22 -0.58
N ARG A 53 -15.74 3.72 -1.67
CA ARG A 53 -16.43 5.02 -1.68
C ARG A 53 -17.60 5.06 -0.71
N LYS A 54 -18.39 4.00 -0.65
CA LYS A 54 -19.59 3.92 0.19
C LYS A 54 -19.26 3.71 1.66
N ASN A 55 -18.23 2.93 1.97
CA ASN A 55 -18.01 2.40 3.32
C ASN A 55 -16.76 2.93 4.00
N VAL A 56 -15.68 3.17 3.25
CA VAL A 56 -14.36 3.52 3.82
C VAL A 56 -14.15 5.03 3.80
N VAL A 57 -14.47 5.70 2.70
CA VAL A 57 -14.32 7.16 2.58
C VAL A 57 -15.06 7.92 3.68
N PRO A 58 -16.33 7.60 4.04
CA PRO A 58 -17.02 8.29 5.13
C PRO A 58 -16.34 8.10 6.48
N ALA A 59 -15.87 6.88 6.78
CA ALA A 59 -15.13 6.58 8.01
C ALA A 59 -13.83 7.38 8.08
N LEU A 60 -13.07 7.44 6.99
CA LEU A 60 -11.84 8.22 6.92
C LEU A 60 -12.10 9.72 7.03
N ARG A 61 -13.22 10.26 6.51
CA ARG A 61 -13.59 11.66 6.71
C ARG A 61 -13.90 11.97 8.17
N GLN A 62 -14.63 11.09 8.85
CA GLN A 62 -14.88 11.22 10.28
C GLN A 62 -13.57 11.20 11.08
N LEU A 63 -12.66 10.27 10.73
CA LEU A 63 -11.35 10.19 11.35
C LEU A 63 -10.49 11.43 11.05
N ALA A 64 -10.55 11.98 9.84
CA ALA A 64 -9.80 13.19 9.48
C ALA A 64 -10.20 14.43 10.31
N ALA A 65 -11.40 14.46 10.88
CA ALA A 65 -11.85 15.49 11.82
C ALA A 65 -11.42 15.24 13.28
N ASN A 66 -10.70 14.15 13.56
CA ASN A 66 -10.27 13.80 14.91
C ASN A 66 -9.26 14.83 15.46
N ARG A 67 -9.51 15.28 16.70
CA ARG A 67 -8.71 16.32 17.35
C ARG A 67 -7.25 15.92 17.57
N ASP A 68 -6.96 14.66 17.85
CA ASP A 68 -5.59 14.18 18.07
C ASP A 68 -4.78 14.19 16.78
N LEU A 69 -5.40 13.86 15.65
CA LEU A 69 -4.78 13.96 14.32
C LEU A 69 -4.46 15.43 13.98
N ILE A 70 -5.44 16.33 14.12
CA ILE A 70 -5.27 17.77 13.87
C ILE A 70 -4.16 18.35 14.77
N LYS A 71 -4.17 18.00 16.06
CA LYS A 71 -3.15 18.46 17.03
C LYS A 71 -1.75 17.98 16.65
N ALA A 72 -1.59 16.72 16.27
CA ALA A 72 -0.31 16.17 15.85
C ALA A 72 0.23 16.86 14.59
N LEU A 73 -0.64 17.07 13.59
CA LEU A 73 -0.27 17.77 12.35
C LEU A 73 0.15 19.21 12.59
N ARG A 74 -0.59 19.97 13.40
CA ARG A 74 -0.20 21.35 13.77
C ARG A 74 1.17 21.38 14.44
N ALA A 75 1.42 20.47 15.38
CA ALA A 75 2.70 20.38 16.07
C ALA A 75 3.85 20.01 15.12
N HIS A 76 3.64 19.04 14.22
CA HIS A 76 4.64 18.61 13.24
C HIS A 76 4.93 19.68 12.19
N ASN A 77 3.89 20.31 11.62
CA ASN A 77 4.03 21.42 10.68
C ASN A 77 4.85 22.56 11.29
N ALA A 78 4.56 22.94 12.54
CA ALA A 78 5.31 23.97 13.25
C ALA A 78 6.77 23.58 13.50
N ALA A 79 7.02 22.34 13.96
CA ALA A 79 8.36 21.85 14.26
C ALA A 79 9.24 21.62 13.01
N ARG A 80 8.62 21.41 11.84
CA ARG A 80 9.30 20.99 10.62
C ARG A 80 9.31 22.02 9.50
N MET A 81 8.73 23.19 9.74
CA MET A 81 8.65 24.27 8.76
C MET A 81 10.02 24.66 8.17
N THR A 82 11.08 24.61 8.99
CA THR A 82 12.42 25.06 8.60
C THR A 82 13.37 23.92 8.20
N LEU A 83 12.92 22.65 8.17
CA LEU A 83 13.82 21.56 7.80
C LEU A 83 14.32 21.72 6.37
N THR A 84 15.62 21.61 6.21
CA THR A 84 16.30 21.51 4.93
C THR A 84 16.11 20.12 4.32
N ALA A 85 16.35 20.00 3.02
CA ALA A 85 16.34 18.70 2.36
C ALA A 85 17.41 17.73 2.93
N ALA A 86 18.53 18.25 3.44
CA ALA A 86 19.56 17.42 4.08
C ALA A 86 19.07 16.82 5.41
N GLU A 87 18.35 17.60 6.20
CA GLU A 87 17.75 17.15 7.45
C GLU A 87 16.63 16.14 7.21
N ILE A 88 15.76 16.36 6.22
CA ILE A 88 14.72 15.37 5.84
C ILE A 88 15.37 14.04 5.42
N ARG A 89 16.42 14.08 4.60
CA ARG A 89 17.18 12.86 4.27
C ARG A 89 17.81 12.21 5.51
N GLY A 90 18.15 13.00 6.54
CA GLY A 90 18.59 12.49 7.84
C GLY A 90 17.49 11.70 8.54
N LEU A 91 16.31 12.30 8.68
CA LEU A 91 15.13 11.65 9.25
C LEU A 91 14.76 10.36 8.51
N GLU A 92 14.80 10.38 7.17
CA GLU A 92 14.57 9.20 6.33
C GLU A 92 15.55 8.07 6.63
N ARG A 93 16.86 8.37 6.71
CA ARG A 93 17.87 7.35 7.04
C ARG A 93 17.67 6.79 8.45
N ASP A 94 17.40 7.65 9.42
CA ASP A 94 17.22 7.25 10.81
C ASP A 94 15.98 6.36 10.98
N TRP A 95 14.89 6.72 10.31
CA TRP A 95 13.65 5.93 10.28
C TRP A 95 13.87 4.56 9.63
N ARG A 96 14.44 4.52 8.42
CA ARG A 96 14.73 3.25 7.72
C ARG A 96 15.62 2.33 8.56
N ASN A 97 16.63 2.89 9.23
CA ASN A 97 17.47 2.12 10.13
C ASN A 97 16.67 1.58 11.34
N ALA A 98 15.81 2.41 11.95
CA ALA A 98 14.96 1.96 13.06
C ALA A 98 14.01 0.83 12.64
N VAL A 99 13.40 0.91 11.45
CA VAL A 99 12.56 -0.15 10.87
C VAL A 99 13.38 -1.42 10.62
N ALA A 100 14.53 -1.30 9.96
CA ALA A 100 15.38 -2.44 9.61
C ALA A 100 15.92 -3.20 10.83
N THR A 101 16.25 -2.45 11.90
CA THR A 101 16.79 -3.02 13.15
C THR A 101 15.72 -3.34 14.19
N ARG A 102 14.45 -3.01 13.92
CA ARG A 102 13.34 -3.11 14.88
C ARG A 102 13.63 -2.38 16.19
N ASP A 103 14.23 -1.20 16.11
CA ASP A 103 14.47 -0.33 17.28
C ASP A 103 13.13 0.28 17.76
N TRP A 104 12.38 -0.50 18.55
CA TRP A 104 11.06 -0.09 19.03
C TRP A 104 11.09 1.22 19.79
N ARG A 105 12.14 1.49 20.57
CA ARG A 105 12.29 2.75 21.29
C ARG A 105 12.28 3.97 20.35
N ARG A 106 12.86 3.85 19.15
CA ARG A 106 12.78 4.90 18.13
C ARG A 106 11.45 4.91 17.38
N LEU A 107 10.91 3.74 17.04
CA LEU A 107 9.64 3.64 16.31
C LEU A 107 8.46 4.17 17.13
N GLU A 108 8.48 4.03 18.45
CA GLU A 108 7.48 4.57 19.38
C GLU A 108 7.33 6.10 19.28
N ALA A 109 8.34 6.83 18.79
CA ALA A 109 8.22 8.27 18.57
C ALA A 109 7.15 8.64 17.53
N ILE A 110 6.81 7.71 16.62
CA ILE A 110 5.72 7.86 15.66
C ILE A 110 4.54 6.98 16.05
N LEU A 111 4.79 5.71 16.40
CA LEU A 111 3.76 4.70 16.62
C LEU A 111 3.06 4.79 18.00
N GLY A 112 3.71 5.42 18.98
CA GLY A 112 3.23 5.54 20.36
C GLY A 112 2.50 6.85 20.65
N THR A 113 2.13 7.62 19.62
CA THR A 113 1.50 8.94 19.78
C THR A 113 -0.01 8.83 19.99
N PRO A 114 -0.66 9.84 20.61
CA PRO A 114 -2.13 9.90 20.66
C PRO A 114 -2.79 9.84 19.28
N ALA A 115 -2.16 10.43 18.26
CA ALA A 115 -2.64 10.33 16.89
C ALA A 115 -2.57 8.88 16.37
N SER A 116 -1.47 8.16 16.61
CA SER A 116 -1.38 6.73 16.28
C SER A 116 -2.42 5.88 17.02
N GLU A 117 -2.71 6.21 18.28
CA GLU A 117 -3.77 5.54 19.03
C GLU A 117 -5.16 5.79 18.43
N ALA A 118 -5.46 7.03 18.04
CA ALA A 118 -6.70 7.36 17.34
C ALA A 118 -6.82 6.59 16.01
N LEU A 119 -5.72 6.46 15.25
CA LEU A 119 -5.70 5.64 14.04
C LEU A 119 -6.00 4.15 14.35
N ARG A 120 -5.39 3.58 15.39
CA ARG A 120 -5.64 2.18 15.81
C ARG A 120 -7.09 1.97 16.26
N THR A 121 -7.63 2.89 17.03
CA THR A 121 -9.03 2.85 17.47
C THR A 121 -9.99 2.82 16.27
N ALA A 122 -9.71 3.59 15.22
CA ALA A 122 -10.53 3.61 14.01
C ALA A 122 -10.47 2.29 13.22
N LEU A 123 -9.35 1.55 13.26
CA LEU A 123 -9.26 0.20 12.67
C LEU A 123 -10.30 -0.74 13.27
N GLU A 124 -10.53 -0.64 14.58
CA GLU A 124 -11.43 -1.53 15.33
C GLU A 124 -12.90 -1.14 15.18
N GLN A 125 -13.19 0.17 15.13
CA GLN A 125 -14.55 0.69 15.25
C GLN A 125 -15.24 0.96 13.91
N ASP A 126 -14.50 1.29 12.85
CA ASP A 126 -15.08 1.87 11.64
C ASP A 126 -15.05 0.92 10.42
N GLY A 127 -14.88 -0.38 10.66
CA GLY A 127 -14.79 -1.38 9.58
C GLY A 127 -13.52 -1.27 8.75
N LEU A 128 -12.47 -0.68 9.32
CA LEU A 128 -11.14 -0.51 8.72
C LEU A 128 -10.15 -1.60 9.15
N ALA A 129 -10.61 -2.69 9.77
CA ALA A 129 -9.76 -3.66 10.50
C ALA A 129 -8.59 -4.27 9.69
N SER A 130 -8.68 -4.31 8.37
CA SER A 130 -7.61 -4.82 7.50
C SER A 130 -6.76 -3.72 6.85
N ALA A 131 -7.10 -2.44 7.08
CA ALA A 131 -6.38 -1.32 6.52
C ALA A 131 -5.11 -1.02 7.32
N ARG A 132 -4.15 -0.38 6.67
CA ARG A 132 -3.03 0.31 7.32
C ARG A 132 -3.27 1.80 7.19
N LEU A 133 -3.29 2.49 8.33
CA LEU A 133 -3.49 3.94 8.36
C LEU A 133 -2.21 4.69 8.68
N TYR A 134 -2.03 5.81 8.00
CA TYR A 134 -0.91 6.73 8.16
C TYR A 134 -1.39 8.18 8.14
N LEU A 135 -0.64 9.04 8.80
CA LEU A 135 -0.83 10.48 8.82
C LEU A 135 0.45 11.14 8.34
N SER A 136 0.38 11.99 7.33
CA SER A 136 1.51 12.80 6.87
C SER A 136 1.25 14.29 6.99
N ASP A 137 2.33 15.03 7.25
CA ASP A 137 2.31 16.48 7.42
C ASP A 137 2.29 17.24 6.08
N ASN A 138 2.34 18.57 6.13
CA ASN A 138 2.29 19.42 4.92
C ASN A 138 3.52 19.33 4.00
N ARG A 139 4.49 18.50 4.35
CA ARG A 139 5.67 18.16 3.54
C ARG A 139 5.69 16.68 3.17
N ASN A 140 4.58 15.99 3.37
CA ASN A 140 4.41 14.55 3.20
C ASN A 140 5.35 13.70 4.06
N LEU A 141 5.74 14.20 5.24
CA LEU A 141 6.54 13.46 6.20
C LEU A 141 5.64 12.75 7.21
N LEU A 142 6.02 11.53 7.58
CA LEU A 142 5.27 10.70 8.51
C LEU A 142 5.10 11.39 9.87
N THR A 143 3.85 11.40 10.34
CA THR A 143 3.42 12.00 11.60
C THR A 143 2.90 10.97 12.58
N ALA A 144 2.07 10.04 12.10
CA ALA A 144 1.55 8.94 12.87
C ALA A 144 1.32 7.74 11.94
N ALA A 145 1.35 6.54 12.49
CA ALA A 145 1.02 5.32 11.77
C ALA A 145 0.52 4.22 12.70
N THR A 146 -0.24 3.30 12.13
CA THR A 146 -0.72 2.08 12.79
C THR A 146 0.33 0.96 12.83
N THR A 147 1.29 0.99 11.92
CA THR A 147 2.35 -0.01 11.76
C THR A 147 3.58 0.64 11.10
N PRO A 148 4.81 0.12 11.28
CA PRO A 148 5.98 0.64 10.56
C PRO A 148 5.76 0.73 9.04
N VAL A 149 6.23 1.83 8.46
CA VAL A 149 6.22 2.11 7.01
C VAL A 149 7.65 2.11 6.50
N GLY A 150 7.87 1.72 5.25
CA GLY A 150 9.22 1.59 4.69
C GLY A 150 9.99 2.91 4.55
N THR A 151 9.28 4.05 4.47
CA THR A 151 9.86 5.39 4.32
C THR A 151 9.23 6.35 5.32
N PHE A 152 9.97 7.41 5.63
CA PHE A 152 9.51 8.54 6.45
C PHE A 152 8.93 9.65 5.58
N GLU A 153 9.59 9.95 4.46
CA GLU A 153 9.01 10.74 3.38
C GLU A 153 8.17 9.81 2.51
N LEU A 154 6.85 10.04 2.45
CA LEU A 154 5.92 9.13 1.79
C LEU A 154 5.92 9.27 0.25
N GLY A 155 6.96 9.86 -0.33
CA GLY A 155 7.16 9.99 -1.77
C GLY A 155 6.08 10.83 -2.47
N ASP A 156 5.99 10.70 -3.78
CA ASP A 156 4.93 11.34 -4.58
C ASP A 156 3.77 10.35 -4.80
N TRP A 157 3.21 9.83 -3.70
CA TRP A 157 1.91 9.16 -3.76
C TRP A 157 0.91 10.23 -4.24
N GLY A 158 0.33 10.03 -5.43
CA GLY A 158 -0.10 11.11 -6.32
C GLY A 158 -1.20 12.03 -5.75
N GLY A 159 -1.84 11.65 -4.64
CA GLY A 159 -2.89 12.43 -3.98
C GLY A 159 -2.40 13.62 -3.16
N TRP A 160 -1.22 13.55 -2.51
CA TRP A 160 -0.89 14.49 -1.44
C TRP A 160 -0.86 15.96 -1.91
N ARG A 161 -0.24 16.27 -3.07
CA ARG A 161 -0.25 17.65 -3.62
C ARG A 161 -1.65 18.08 -4.05
N ARG A 162 -2.43 17.14 -4.60
CA ARG A 162 -3.78 17.39 -5.10
C ARG A 162 -4.74 17.75 -3.97
N ILE A 163 -4.51 17.21 -2.77
CA ILE A 163 -5.29 17.53 -1.57
C ILE A 163 -5.29 19.04 -1.28
N TYR A 164 -4.13 19.69 -1.33
CA TYR A 164 -4.00 21.14 -1.06
C TYR A 164 -4.66 22.02 -2.13
N MET A 165 -5.09 21.45 -3.27
CA MET A 165 -5.83 22.13 -4.33
C MET A 165 -7.29 21.66 -4.42
N SER A 166 -7.73 20.82 -3.48
CA SER A 166 -9.05 20.18 -3.50
C SER A 166 -9.97 20.73 -2.42
N SER A 167 -11.19 20.19 -2.31
CA SER A 167 -12.12 20.51 -1.23
C SER A 167 -12.05 19.48 -0.10
N PRO A 168 -12.58 19.79 1.10
CA PRO A 168 -12.70 18.83 2.21
C PRO A 168 -13.44 17.53 1.86
N GLU A 169 -14.30 17.56 0.85
CA GLU A 169 -15.05 16.40 0.39
C GLU A 169 -14.26 15.51 -0.59
N THR A 170 -13.06 15.91 -1.01
CA THR A 170 -12.33 15.15 -2.02
C THR A 170 -11.61 13.96 -1.42
N ALA A 171 -11.77 12.79 -2.04
CA ALA A 171 -10.99 11.59 -1.73
C ALA A 171 -10.31 11.09 -3.02
N PHE A 172 -9.01 10.87 -2.95
CA PHE A 172 -8.24 10.26 -4.04
C PHE A 172 -8.11 8.76 -3.77
N ILE A 173 -8.42 7.95 -4.77
CA ILE A 173 -8.34 6.49 -4.67
C ILE A 173 -7.47 6.00 -5.81
N GLU A 174 -6.39 5.30 -5.47
CA GLU A 174 -5.45 4.71 -6.42
C GLU A 174 -5.36 3.20 -6.18
N THR A 175 -5.24 2.43 -7.26
CA THR A 175 -4.96 0.99 -7.19
C THR A 175 -3.46 0.79 -7.29
N THR A 176 -2.88 0.06 -6.35
CA THR A 176 -1.45 -0.29 -6.36
C THR A 176 -1.28 -1.80 -6.47
N ASP A 177 -0.58 -2.22 -7.52
CA ASP A 177 -0.22 -3.61 -7.77
C ASP A 177 1.22 -3.86 -7.28
N GLN A 178 1.46 -4.95 -6.55
CA GLN A 178 2.81 -5.49 -6.34
C GLN A 178 3.05 -6.67 -7.28
N ALA A 179 4.32 -6.86 -7.65
CA ALA A 179 4.73 -7.86 -8.64
C ALA A 179 4.47 -9.32 -8.23
N ASP A 180 4.19 -9.56 -6.94
CA ASP A 180 3.92 -10.86 -6.32
C ASP A 180 2.43 -11.13 -6.10
N GLY A 181 1.55 -10.29 -6.65
CA GLY A 181 0.09 -10.47 -6.58
C GLY A 181 -0.55 -9.93 -5.30
N TYR A 182 0.24 -9.34 -4.39
CA TYR A 182 -0.29 -8.50 -3.34
C TYR A 182 -0.61 -7.12 -3.90
N GLY A 183 -1.73 -6.54 -3.48
CA GLY A 183 -2.06 -5.19 -3.88
C GLY A 183 -3.04 -4.55 -2.93
N PHE A 184 -3.13 -3.24 -3.02
CA PHE A 184 -4.00 -2.47 -2.16
C PHE A 184 -4.62 -1.31 -2.91
N TYR A 185 -5.77 -0.89 -2.43
CA TYR A 185 -6.32 0.42 -2.74
C TYR A 185 -5.75 1.42 -1.74
N ARG A 186 -5.14 2.48 -2.25
CA ARG A 186 -4.72 3.62 -1.45
C ARG A 186 -5.80 4.68 -1.51
N VAL A 187 -6.29 5.10 -0.35
CA VAL A 187 -7.24 6.21 -0.19
C VAL A 187 -6.53 7.35 0.52
N GLU A 188 -6.54 8.53 -0.09
CA GLU A 188 -5.95 9.74 0.48
C GLU A 188 -7.04 10.81 0.65
N ILE A 189 -7.14 11.35 1.88
CA ILE A 189 -8.08 12.40 2.25
C ILE A 189 -7.31 13.50 2.99
N GLY A 190 -7.64 14.76 2.70
CA GLY A 190 -7.07 15.89 3.42
C GLY A 190 -7.55 15.97 4.87
N VAL A 191 -6.65 16.31 5.78
CA VAL A 191 -7.00 16.73 7.13
C VAL A 191 -7.04 18.25 7.15
N TRP A 192 -8.22 18.80 7.42
CA TRP A 192 -8.48 20.24 7.34
C TRP A 192 -8.46 20.88 8.71
N ASP A 193 -7.78 22.02 8.80
CA ASP A 193 -7.80 22.86 9.98
C ASP A 193 -9.17 23.57 10.06
N PRO A 194 -9.99 23.32 11.10
CA PRO A 194 -11.31 23.92 11.20
C PRO A 194 -11.27 25.43 11.50
N GLU A 195 -10.14 25.96 11.98
CA GLU A 195 -9.97 27.39 12.27
C GLU A 195 -9.47 28.15 11.05
N GLN A 196 -8.61 27.53 10.24
CA GLN A 196 -7.98 28.17 9.08
C GLN A 196 -8.68 27.86 7.76
N GLY A 197 -9.44 26.77 7.69
CA GLY A 197 -10.11 26.32 6.46
C GLY A 197 -9.13 25.78 5.41
N GLU A 198 -7.91 25.42 5.81
CA GLU A 198 -6.86 24.90 4.93
C GLU A 198 -6.48 23.46 5.29
N ALA A 199 -6.04 22.68 4.31
CA ALA A 199 -5.47 21.36 4.57
C ALA A 199 -4.13 21.51 5.32
N ILE A 200 -3.92 20.72 6.36
CA ILE A 200 -2.70 20.71 7.18
C ILE A 200 -1.96 19.37 7.15
N GLY A 201 -2.48 18.39 6.41
CA GLY A 201 -1.89 17.07 6.26
C GLY A 201 -2.78 16.14 5.47
N THR A 202 -2.34 14.89 5.35
CA THR A 202 -3.05 13.84 4.63
C THR A 202 -3.25 12.64 5.55
N LEU A 203 -4.50 12.14 5.60
CA LEU A 203 -4.84 10.83 6.14
C LEU A 203 -4.82 9.82 4.98
N ILE A 204 -4.04 8.77 5.15
CA ILE A 204 -3.80 7.76 4.12
C ILE A 204 -4.25 6.41 4.66
N ALA A 205 -5.02 5.67 3.86
CA ALA A 205 -5.39 4.29 4.13
C ALA A 205 -4.91 3.39 2.99
N GLU A 206 -4.18 2.34 3.30
CA GLU A 206 -3.91 1.24 2.37
C GLU A 206 -4.81 0.05 2.75
N ILE A 207 -5.69 -0.34 1.82
CA ILE A 207 -6.71 -1.37 1.99
C ILE A 207 -6.33 -2.54 1.08
N PRO A 208 -5.92 -3.70 1.64
CA PRO A 208 -5.61 -4.88 0.85
C PRO A 208 -6.77 -5.27 -0.06
N TRP A 209 -6.48 -5.72 -1.29
CA TRP A 209 -7.52 -6.09 -2.25
C TRP A 209 -8.47 -7.16 -1.72
N GLU A 210 -7.95 -8.15 -0.98
CA GLU A 210 -8.74 -9.22 -0.38
C GLU A 210 -9.77 -8.67 0.62
N ALA A 211 -9.40 -7.61 1.35
CA ALA A 211 -10.31 -6.95 2.28
C ALA A 211 -11.38 -6.12 1.55
N ALA A 212 -11.02 -5.48 0.44
CA ALA A 212 -11.97 -4.72 -0.38
C ALA A 212 -12.96 -5.62 -1.16
N SER A 213 -12.60 -6.89 -1.36
CA SER A 213 -13.38 -7.88 -2.09
C SER A 213 -14.48 -8.55 -1.26
N GLN A 214 -14.42 -8.45 0.07
CA GLN A 214 -15.36 -9.15 0.95
C GLN A 214 -16.55 -8.27 1.35
N PRO A 215 -17.78 -8.79 1.34
CA PRO A 215 -18.91 -8.10 1.96
C PRO A 215 -18.68 -7.92 3.46
N ARG A 216 -19.21 -6.85 4.05
CA ARG A 216 -19.10 -6.68 5.51
C ARG A 216 -19.73 -7.89 6.19
N ARG A 217 -19.18 -8.33 7.32
CA ARG A 217 -19.70 -9.45 8.12
C ARG A 217 -21.21 -9.31 8.42
N ASN A 218 -21.70 -8.07 8.46
CA ASN A 218 -23.09 -7.71 8.78
C ASN A 218 -24.01 -7.76 7.55
N GLU A 219 -23.46 -7.71 6.32
CA GLU A 219 -24.20 -7.85 5.06
C GLU A 219 -24.41 -9.34 4.70
N ALA A 220 -23.47 -10.20 5.10
CA ALA A 220 -23.58 -11.65 4.92
C ALA A 220 -24.78 -12.25 5.69
N THR A 221 -25.10 -11.72 6.87
CA THR A 221 -26.23 -12.21 7.69
C THR A 221 -27.61 -11.79 7.15
N SER A 222 -27.68 -10.71 6.37
CA SER A 222 -28.95 -10.26 5.76
C SER A 222 -29.37 -11.10 4.55
N SER A 223 -28.42 -11.78 3.87
CA SER A 223 -28.73 -12.60 2.69
C SER A 223 -29.27 -14.00 3.04
N THR A 224 -29.00 -14.52 4.24
CA THR A 224 -29.43 -15.88 4.63
C THR A 224 -30.83 -15.94 5.23
N SER A 225 -31.43 -14.81 5.64
CA SER A 225 -32.76 -14.82 6.30
C SER A 225 -33.96 -14.75 5.34
N ALA A 226 -33.73 -14.58 4.03
CA ALA A 226 -34.81 -14.37 3.06
C ALA A 226 -35.40 -15.67 2.46
N ASP A 227 -34.83 -16.85 2.75
CA ASP A 227 -35.11 -18.06 1.96
C ASP A 227 -35.91 -19.16 2.67
N HIS A 228 -36.70 -18.82 3.71
CA HIS A 228 -37.52 -19.80 4.45
C HIS A 228 -38.98 -19.35 4.65
N ARG A 229 -39.62 -18.79 3.62
CA ARG A 229 -41.09 -18.73 3.52
C ARG A 229 -41.56 -18.83 2.07
N ASN A 230 -41.80 -20.05 1.61
CA ASN A 230 -43.02 -20.43 0.87
C ASN A 230 -43.15 -21.95 0.83
#